data_AF-A0A954BCT7-F1
#
_entry.id   AF-A0A954BCT7-F1
#
_cell.length_a   1.000
_cell.length_b   1.000
_cell.length_c   1.000
_cell.angle_alpha   90.00
_cell.angle_beta   90.00
_cell.angle_gamma   90.00
#
_symmetry.space_group_name_H-M   'P 1'
#
loop_
_entity.id
_entity.type
_entity.pdbx_description
1 polymer ?
#
loop_
_entity_poly.entity_id
_entity_poly.type
_entity_poly.pdbx_seq_one_letter_code
_entity_poly.pdbx_strand_id
1 'polypeptide(L)'
;MTTENLDVFNLFTESYARVKQEAMSLRDYLLACRDDPLLYATPAERMVKAIGEPELYDTSRDPRLARIFFNRTIRRYKAFEG
;
A
#
# COMPACT_ATOMS: atom_id res chain seq x y z
N MET A 1 23.55 -25.01 -29.58
CA MET A 1 22.83 -25.34 -28.33
C MET A 1 23.58 -24.75 -27.14
N THR A 2 23.47 -23.45 -26.90
CA THR A 2 24.20 -22.74 -25.81
C THR A 2 23.39 -21.59 -25.20
N THR A 3 22.06 -21.59 -25.33
CA THR A 3 21.19 -20.47 -24.89
C THR A 3 20.57 -20.68 -23.50
N GLU A 4 20.45 -21.91 -22.99
CA GLU A 4 19.81 -22.15 -21.68
C GLU A 4 20.67 -21.74 -20.47
N ASN A 5 22.00 -21.82 -20.58
CA ASN A 5 22.87 -21.44 -19.46
C ASN A 5 22.80 -19.95 -19.14
N LEU A 6 22.72 -19.08 -20.17
CA LEU A 6 22.71 -17.63 -19.98
C LEU A 6 21.44 -17.14 -19.25
N ASP A 7 20.31 -17.81 -19.47
CA ASP A 7 19.02 -17.45 -18.86
C ASP A 7 18.99 -17.71 -17.34
N VAL A 8 19.55 -18.84 -16.90
CA VAL A 8 19.65 -19.17 -15.47
C VAL A 8 20.59 -18.21 -14.73
N PHE A 9 21.72 -17.82 -15.33
CA PHE A 9 22.63 -16.84 -14.74
C PHE A 9 22.01 -15.43 -14.70
N ASN A 10 21.23 -15.05 -15.70
CA ASN A 10 20.52 -13.77 -15.71
C ASN A 10 19.42 -13.73 -14.64
N LEU A 11 18.61 -14.79 -14.53
CA LEU A 11 17.56 -14.91 -13.51
C LEU A 11 18.14 -14.92 -12.09
N PHE A 12 19.26 -15.62 -11.88
CA PHE A 12 20.00 -15.59 -10.62
C PHE A 12 20.52 -14.18 -10.30
N THR A 13 21.08 -13.50 -11.30
CA THR A 13 21.58 -12.12 -11.13
C THR A 13 20.46 -11.15 -10.79
N GLU A 14 19.29 -11.27 -11.45
CA GLU A 14 18.11 -10.42 -11.21
C GLU A 14 17.47 -10.69 -9.83
N SER A 15 17.40 -11.96 -9.41
CA SER A 15 16.91 -12.33 -8.08
C SER A 15 17.86 -11.88 -6.97
N TYR A 16 19.17 -12.03 -7.16
CA TYR A 16 20.16 -11.53 -6.20
C TYR A 16 20.17 -10.00 -6.13
N ALA A 17 20.03 -9.31 -7.28
CA ALA A 17 19.91 -7.86 -7.34
C ALA A 17 18.66 -7.35 -6.60
N ARG A 18 17.53 -8.08 -6.65
CA ARG A 18 16.32 -7.78 -5.87
C ARG A 18 16.52 -7.87 -4.35
N VAL A 19 17.39 -8.77 -3.90
CA VAL A 19 17.66 -8.99 -2.47
C VAL A 19 18.79 -8.08 -1.96
N LYS A 20 19.60 -7.53 -2.87
CA LYS A 20 20.68 -6.59 -2.53
C LYS A 20 20.07 -5.36 -1.88
N GLN A 21 20.24 -5.25 -0.56
CA GLN A 21 19.80 -4.09 0.17
C GLN A 21 20.63 -2.88 -0.25
N GLU A 22 19.97 -1.84 -0.75
CA GLU A 22 20.60 -0.55 -0.96
C GLU A 22 20.83 0.09 0.41
N ALA A 23 22.10 0.35 0.72
CA ALA A 23 22.45 0.97 1.98
C ALA A 23 22.11 2.47 1.93
N MET A 24 21.22 2.91 2.82
CA MET A 24 20.98 4.33 3.09
C MET A 24 21.75 4.73 4.34
N SER A 25 22.44 5.88 4.30
CA SER A 25 23.08 6.39 5.52
C SER A 25 22.02 6.84 6.52
N LEU A 26 22.32 6.77 7.83
CA LEU A 26 21.41 7.25 8.86
C LEU A 26 21.04 8.74 8.65
N ARG A 27 22.00 9.55 8.18
CA ARG A 27 21.76 10.97 7.90
C ARG A 27 20.73 11.15 6.79
N ASP A 28 20.87 10.41 5.70
CA ASP A 28 19.94 10.50 4.56
C ASP A 28 18.55 9.99 4.96
N TYR A 29 18.49 8.92 5.75
CA TYR A 29 17.23 8.43 6.32
C TYR A 29 16.53 9.49 7.16
N LEU A 30 17.24 10.13 8.10
CA LEU A 30 16.66 11.16 8.96
C LEU A 30 16.22 12.41 8.17
N LEU A 31 16.97 12.79 7.13
CA LEU A 31 16.57 13.88 6.23
C LEU A 31 15.32 13.51 5.43
N ALA A 32 15.21 12.28 4.92
CA ALA A 32 14.03 11.83 4.19
C ALA A 32 12.80 11.71 5.10
N CYS A 33 12.96 11.30 6.37
CA CYS A 33 11.88 11.26 7.35
C CYS A 33 11.27 12.64 7.66
N ARG A 34 12.01 13.72 7.44
CA ARG A 34 11.47 15.10 7.56
C ARG A 34 10.41 15.37 6.48
N ASP A 35 10.64 14.85 5.29
CA ASP A 35 9.87 15.19 4.09
C ASP A 35 8.75 14.17 3.83
N ASP A 36 8.94 12.90 4.19
CA ASP A 36 7.92 11.85 4.08
C ASP A 36 7.76 11.04 5.39
N PRO A 37 6.64 11.26 6.11
CA PRO A 37 6.32 10.49 7.32
C PRO A 37 6.16 8.98 7.11
N LEU A 38 5.96 8.52 5.87
CA LEU A 38 5.82 7.08 5.60
C LEU A 38 7.10 6.27 5.83
N LEU A 39 8.28 6.92 5.81
CA LEU A 39 9.55 6.25 6.02
C LEU A 39 9.62 5.56 7.39
N TYR A 40 9.01 6.16 8.41
CA TYR A 40 8.97 5.61 9.77
C TYR A 40 7.58 5.09 10.18
N ALA A 41 6.59 5.15 9.29
CA ALA A 41 5.24 4.69 9.57
C ALA A 41 5.19 3.17 9.85
N THR A 42 4.24 2.77 10.68
CA THR A 42 3.93 1.35 10.92
C THR A 42 3.27 0.71 9.69
N PRO A 43 3.32 -0.63 9.54
CA PRO A 43 2.61 -1.32 8.47
C PRO A 43 1.11 -0.97 8.41
N ALA A 44 0.45 -0.80 9.56
CA ALA A 44 -0.96 -0.44 9.63
C ALA A 44 -1.24 0.96 9.09
N GLU A 45 -0.43 1.96 9.46
CA GLU A 45 -0.58 3.34 8.94
C GLU A 45 -0.37 3.40 7.43
N ARG A 46 0.61 2.63 6.91
CA ARG A 46 0.81 2.50 5.46
C ARG A 46 -0.41 1.89 4.77
N MET A 47 -1.00 0.84 5.35
CA MET A 47 -2.24 0.25 4.81
C MET A 47 -3.38 1.25 4.80
N VAL A 48 -3.59 2.02 5.88
CA VAL A 48 -4.64 3.04 5.93
C VAL A 48 -4.42 4.12 4.86
N LYS A 49 -3.19 4.61 4.69
CA LYS A 49 -2.87 5.57 3.63
C LYS A 49 -3.11 5.01 2.22
N ALA A 50 -2.83 3.72 2.02
CA ALA A 50 -3.07 3.03 0.75
C ALA A 50 -4.58 2.81 0.47
N ILE A 51 -5.38 2.55 1.50
CA ILE A 51 -6.85 2.45 1.38
C ILE A 51 -7.46 3.81 0.95
N GLY A 52 -6.85 4.92 1.38
CA GLY A 52 -7.23 6.27 1.01
C GLY A 52 -8.32 6.87 1.90
N GLU A 53 -8.92 7.97 1.44
CA GLU A 53 -9.91 8.71 2.22
C GLU A 53 -11.32 8.12 2.11
N PRO A 54 -12.12 8.16 3.20
CA PRO A 54 -13.49 7.68 3.18
C PRO A 54 -14.45 8.68 2.53
N GLU A 55 -15.42 8.15 1.79
CA GLU A 55 -16.59 8.88 1.34
C GLU A 55 -17.72 8.74 2.37
N LEU A 56 -18.34 9.87 2.75
CA LEU A 56 -19.49 9.86 3.65
C LEU A 56 -20.74 9.51 2.86
N TYR A 57 -21.39 8.42 3.24
CA TYR A 57 -22.60 7.94 2.59
C TYR A 57 -23.78 7.99 3.57
N ASP A 58 -24.82 8.74 3.21
CA ASP A 58 -26.08 8.78 3.94
C ASP A 58 -26.94 7.56 3.57
N THR A 59 -27.07 6.63 4.52
CA THR A 59 -27.80 5.39 4.32
C THR A 59 -29.31 5.55 4.37
N SER A 60 -29.84 6.68 4.86
CA SER A 60 -31.29 6.93 4.92
C SER A 60 -31.95 7.03 3.54
N ARG A 61 -31.16 7.37 2.52
CA ARG A 61 -31.61 7.54 1.14
C ARG A 61 -31.88 6.22 0.41
N ASP A 62 -31.39 5.11 0.94
CA ASP A 62 -31.57 3.76 0.37
C ASP A 62 -32.31 2.88 1.38
N PRO A 63 -33.51 2.35 1.07
CA PRO A 63 -34.30 1.53 1.99
C PRO A 63 -33.58 0.27 2.53
N ARG A 64 -32.64 -0.31 1.77
CA ARG A 64 -31.88 -1.49 2.18
C ARG A 64 -30.78 -1.09 3.15
N LEU A 65 -30.00 -0.06 2.80
CA LEU A 65 -28.92 0.44 3.64
C LEU A 65 -29.45 1.11 4.92
N ALA A 66 -30.59 1.78 4.83
CA ALA A 66 -31.34 2.35 5.95
C ALA A 66 -31.61 1.32 7.05
N ARG A 67 -32.03 0.10 6.68
CA ARG A 67 -32.29 -0.99 7.64
C ARG A 67 -31.00 -1.61 8.19
N ILE A 68 -29.98 -1.79 7.35
CA ILE A 68 -28.71 -2.41 7.75
C ILE A 68 -27.93 -1.51 8.72
N PHE A 69 -27.90 -0.20 8.43
CA PHE A 69 -27.11 0.78 9.15
C PHE A 69 -27.95 1.74 10.00
N PHE A 70 -29.25 1.47 10.17
CA PHE A 70 -30.18 2.26 10.99
C PHE A 70 -30.16 3.76 10.66
N ASN A 71 -30.19 4.10 9.36
CA ASN A 71 -30.11 5.48 8.85
C ASN A 71 -28.87 6.28 9.28
N ARG A 72 -27.79 5.61 9.72
CA ARG A 72 -26.55 6.29 10.10
C ARG A 72 -25.73 6.63 8.86
N THR A 73 -25.06 7.79 8.88
CA THR A 73 -24.02 8.09 7.89
C THR A 73 -22.82 7.19 8.14
N ILE A 74 -22.34 6.52 7.10
CA ILE A 74 -21.19 5.62 7.17
C ILE A 74 -20.03 6.14 6.34
N ARG A 75 -18.82 5.68 6.68
CA ARG A 75 -17.60 5.89 5.90
C ARG A 75 -17.43 4.71 4.95
N ARG A 76 -17.46 4.96 3.64
CA ARG A 76 -17.20 3.96 2.60
C ARG A 76 -15.86 4.24 1.95
N TYR A 77 -15.04 3.21 1.77
CA TYR A 77 -13.77 3.35 1.05
C TYR A 77 -13.87 2.65 -0.30
N LYS A 78 -13.49 3.35 -1.36
CA LYS A 78 -13.49 2.83 -2.74
C LYS A 78 -12.64 1.58 -2.92
N ALA A 79 -11.59 1.43 -2.13
CA ALA A 79 -10.71 0.26 -2.16
C ALA A 79 -11.43 -1.09 -1.90
N PHE A 80 -12.63 -1.06 -1.30
CA PHE A 80 -13.43 -2.25 -1.02
C PHE A 80 -14.68 -2.37 -1.91
N GLU A 81 -14.76 -1.60 -2.99
CA GLU A 81 -15.78 -1.79 -4.02
C GLU A 81 -15.30 -2.88 -4.98
N GLY A 82 -15.97 -4.04 -4.95
CA GLY A 82 -15.77 -5.16 -5.86
C GLY A 82 -17.05 -5.52 -6.59
#